data_AF-A0A4Q4VPE3-F1
#
_entry.id   AF-A0A4Q4VPE3-F1
#
_cell.length_a   1.000
_cell.length_b   1.000
_cell.length_c   1.000
_cell.angle_alpha   90.00
_cell.angle_beta   90.00
_cell.angle_gamma   90.00
#
_symmetry.space_group_name_H-M   'P 1'
#
loop_
_entity.id
_entity.type
_entity.pdbx_description
1 polymer ?
#
loop_
_entity_poly.entity_id
_entity_poly.type
_entity_poly.pdbx_seq_one_letter_code
_entity_poly.pdbx_strand_id
1 'polypeptide(L)'
;MPGPISLKRLASGLLLATVSIYLFRALWDNGTGAKLIRQYKAGLNTELGNTDWGLMGQWVNQMAIWAKQLLDYYPHLDGQALTAALTARYHYLEGADTIYIPWEKQKVRSHRQSPMTGIVICAGSKNYDLAAHLIAGLRKTLQSTIPIEIAYAGKEDLRSEHRDFLQELDSDISFIDLFEIFPNARDDLVNSGWAMKPFAMLASKSRRTILVDADAIFLMPPDRIFEEHQGLMQSGTLLYHDRATTAGGNEGLTFLQEQLALTGRRPSKSFSNESLYFTGDSSFEADSGLVAMDKTRPEVFLALSFTAWLNTKDVRDSVTYKRFHGDKETFWISFELSGIEYFIDPRYAGTIGKAENGSPEDNGISGTEICGTHMLHADHAGTKPFWFNGGIYHHKDMRELGYAELTHWWRGHRSNERKPDSHWKQPGNIFCVTDRRDIEALSSEQLDVIAGLLQSAREIDRKLDQSR
;
A
#
# COMPACT_ATOMS: atom_id res chain seq x y z
N MET A 1 -29.05 -40.78 53.14
CA MET A 1 -29.73 -40.34 51.90
C MET A 1 -29.92 -38.83 51.98
N PRO A 2 -29.33 -38.01 51.09
CA PRO A 2 -29.70 -36.60 51.01
C PRO A 2 -31.05 -36.49 50.30
N GLY A 3 -31.98 -35.72 50.88
CA GLY A 3 -33.33 -35.52 50.34
C GLY A 3 -33.34 -34.73 49.03
N PRO A 4 -34.44 -34.79 48.26
CA PRO A 4 -34.50 -34.21 46.92
C PRO A 4 -34.37 -32.68 46.99
N ILE A 5 -33.32 -32.15 46.36
CA ILE A 5 -33.14 -30.71 46.18
C ILE A 5 -34.24 -30.23 45.23
N SER A 6 -35.08 -29.32 45.71
CA SER A 6 -36.17 -28.73 44.93
C SER A 6 -35.63 -28.04 43.67
N LEU A 7 -35.92 -28.61 42.50
CA LEU A 7 -35.61 -28.06 41.17
C LEU A 7 -36.08 -26.61 41.01
N LYS A 8 -37.14 -26.19 41.72
CA LYS A 8 -37.63 -24.81 41.70
C LYS A 8 -36.66 -23.81 42.34
N ARG A 9 -35.87 -24.20 43.35
CA ARG A 9 -34.87 -23.33 44.01
C ARG A 9 -33.56 -23.23 43.22
N LEU A 10 -33.16 -24.31 42.54
CA LEU A 10 -32.02 -24.30 41.61
C LEU A 10 -32.30 -23.45 40.36
N ALA A 11 -33.49 -23.58 39.77
CA ALA A 11 -33.88 -22.81 38.59
C ALA A 11 -34.01 -21.31 38.88
N SER A 12 -34.58 -20.93 40.04
CA SER A 12 -34.69 -19.51 40.43
C SER A 12 -33.35 -18.91 40.87
N GLY A 13 -32.45 -19.69 41.49
CA GLY A 13 -31.08 -19.28 41.76
C GLY A 13 -30.22 -19.06 40.51
N LEU A 14 -30.33 -19.95 39.50
CA LEU A 14 -29.65 -19.78 38.21
C LEU A 14 -30.19 -18.58 37.43
N LEU A 15 -31.52 -18.36 37.45
CA LEU A 15 -32.16 -17.24 36.77
C LEU A 15 -31.79 -15.90 37.42
N LEU A 16 -31.77 -15.84 38.76
CA LEU A 16 -31.31 -14.65 39.50
C LEU A 16 -29.83 -14.37 39.29
N ALA A 17 -28.98 -15.40 39.21
CA ALA A 17 -27.55 -15.24 38.92
C ALA A 17 -27.30 -14.78 37.48
N THR A 18 -28.03 -15.33 36.48
CA THR A 18 -27.91 -14.88 35.08
C THR A 18 -28.45 -13.48 34.87
N VAL A 19 -29.60 -13.13 35.46
CA VAL A 19 -30.14 -11.76 35.44
C VAL A 19 -29.20 -10.79 36.16
N SER A 20 -28.58 -11.18 37.28
CA SER A 20 -27.61 -10.33 38.00
C SER A 20 -26.32 -10.14 37.22
N ILE A 21 -25.80 -11.16 36.54
CA ILE A 21 -24.64 -11.04 35.65
C ILE A 21 -24.98 -10.17 34.44
N TYR A 22 -26.19 -10.29 33.88
CA TYR A 22 -26.64 -9.47 32.76
C TYR A 22 -26.89 -8.02 33.16
N LEU A 23 -27.45 -7.76 34.35
CA LEU A 23 -27.58 -6.41 34.90
C LEU A 23 -26.23 -5.82 35.29
N PHE A 24 -25.31 -6.59 35.89
CA PHE A 24 -23.95 -6.13 36.16
C PHE A 24 -23.20 -5.86 34.86
N ARG A 25 -23.33 -6.70 33.83
CA ARG A 25 -22.81 -6.41 32.49
C ARG A 25 -23.47 -5.17 31.89
N ALA A 26 -24.79 -5.04 31.90
CA ALA A 26 -25.47 -3.86 31.34
C ALA A 26 -25.17 -2.56 32.11
N LEU A 27 -24.99 -2.60 33.43
CA LEU A 27 -24.59 -1.46 34.26
C LEU A 27 -23.10 -1.15 34.10
N TRP A 28 -22.25 -2.17 33.97
CA TRP A 28 -20.83 -2.04 33.64
C TRP A 28 -20.63 -1.54 32.21
N ASP A 29 -21.44 -1.97 31.24
CA ASP A 29 -21.45 -1.57 29.84
C ASP A 29 -22.00 -0.15 29.68
N ASN A 30 -23.01 0.24 30.46
CA ASN A 30 -23.46 1.64 30.52
C ASN A 30 -22.44 2.56 31.19
N GLY A 31 -21.71 2.10 32.20
CA GLY A 31 -20.66 2.87 32.86
C GLY A 31 -19.37 2.99 32.02
N THR A 32 -18.94 1.90 31.41
CA THR A 32 -17.66 1.79 30.68
C THR A 32 -17.84 2.19 29.22
N GLY A 33 -18.94 1.84 28.56
CA GLY A 33 -19.31 2.31 27.23
C GLY A 33 -19.58 3.82 27.21
N ALA A 34 -20.27 4.38 28.21
CA ALA A 34 -20.45 5.83 28.30
C ALA A 34 -19.16 6.58 28.71
N LYS A 35 -18.21 5.90 29.36
CA LYS A 35 -16.87 6.43 29.67
C LYS A 35 -15.95 6.36 28.45
N LEU A 36 -16.04 5.30 27.65
CA LEU A 36 -15.46 5.19 26.32
C LEU A 36 -16.01 6.34 25.46
N ILE A 37 -17.34 6.46 25.27
CA ILE A 37 -18.08 7.55 24.57
C ILE A 37 -17.62 8.95 25.00
N ARG A 38 -17.40 9.17 26.30
CA ARG A 38 -16.87 10.43 26.84
C ARG A 38 -15.37 10.64 26.59
N GLN A 39 -14.55 9.60 26.66
CA GLN A 39 -13.13 9.65 26.32
C GLN A 39 -12.90 9.85 24.82
N TYR A 40 -13.75 9.30 23.94
CA TYR A 40 -13.74 9.62 22.51
C TYR A 40 -13.82 11.14 22.33
N LYS A 41 -14.79 11.82 22.94
CA LYS A 41 -14.95 13.27 22.74
C LYS A 41 -13.80 14.15 23.30
N ALA A 42 -13.06 13.69 24.30
CA ALA A 42 -12.03 14.50 24.95
C ALA A 42 -10.67 14.49 24.23
N GLY A 43 -10.32 13.41 23.51
CA GLY A 43 -9.06 13.30 22.76
C GLY A 43 -9.13 13.73 21.29
N LEU A 44 -10.34 13.95 20.75
CA LEU A 44 -10.57 14.26 19.33
C LEU A 44 -10.59 15.76 19.01
N ASN A 45 -10.71 16.64 20.02
CA ASN A 45 -10.91 18.08 19.85
C ASN A 45 -9.62 18.90 19.69
N THR A 46 -8.45 18.28 19.67
CA THR A 46 -7.21 18.98 19.38
C THR A 46 -7.21 19.38 17.91
N GLU A 47 -7.18 20.70 17.67
CA GLU A 47 -6.93 21.27 16.36
C GLU A 47 -5.52 20.83 15.92
N LEU A 48 -5.42 20.24 14.74
CA LEU A 48 -4.14 19.79 14.17
C LEU A 48 -3.87 20.57 12.90
N GLY A 49 -2.70 21.19 12.83
CA GLY A 49 -2.19 21.80 11.62
C GLY A 49 -1.58 20.76 10.67
N ASN A 50 -1.25 21.19 9.46
CA ASN A 50 -0.68 20.33 8.42
C ASN A 50 0.66 19.69 8.80
N THR A 51 1.38 20.24 9.79
CA THR A 51 2.68 19.76 10.27
C THR A 51 2.58 18.81 11.47
N ASP A 52 1.41 18.62 12.06
CA ASP A 52 1.24 17.89 13.32
C ASP A 52 1.10 16.38 13.12
N TRP A 53 1.98 15.80 12.30
CA TRP A 53 1.90 14.39 11.90
C TRP A 53 2.07 13.44 13.10
N GLY A 54 2.93 13.79 14.05
CA GLY A 54 3.11 13.01 15.28
C GLY A 54 1.87 13.00 16.18
N LEU A 55 1.20 14.15 16.32
CA LEU A 55 -0.05 14.26 17.07
C LEU A 55 -1.20 13.55 16.34
N MET A 56 -1.23 13.61 15.00
CA MET A 56 -2.14 12.79 14.20
C MET A 56 -1.88 11.29 14.42
N GLY A 57 -0.62 10.86 14.44
CA GLY A 57 -0.26 9.46 14.75
C GLY A 57 -0.75 9.01 16.13
N GLN A 58 -0.65 9.86 17.16
CA GLN A 58 -1.24 9.56 18.48
C GLN A 58 -2.75 9.39 18.41
N TRP A 59 -3.43 10.27 17.67
CA TRP A 59 -4.86 10.21 17.47
C TRP A 59 -5.28 8.92 16.75
N VAL A 60 -4.59 8.55 15.67
CA VAL A 60 -4.83 7.31 14.90
C VAL A 60 -4.62 6.08 15.78
N ASN A 61 -3.55 6.06 16.58
CA ASN A 61 -3.31 4.94 17.48
C ASN A 61 -4.44 4.77 18.51
N GLN A 62 -4.90 5.88 19.09
CA GLN A 62 -5.97 5.83 20.08
C GLN A 62 -7.28 5.35 19.45
N MET A 63 -7.57 5.79 18.22
CA MET A 63 -8.69 5.28 17.41
C MET A 63 -8.56 3.77 17.14
N ALA A 64 -7.36 3.28 16.84
CA ALA A 64 -7.12 1.85 16.59
C ALA A 64 -7.35 0.99 17.84
N ILE A 65 -6.88 1.45 19.01
CA ILE A 65 -7.14 0.79 20.29
C ILE A 65 -8.65 0.68 20.54
N TRP A 66 -9.38 1.78 20.32
CA TRP A 66 -10.82 1.80 20.52
C TRP A 66 -11.58 0.94 19.52
N ALA A 67 -11.20 0.98 18.24
CA ALA A 67 -11.79 0.14 17.19
C ALA A 67 -11.65 -1.36 17.54
N LYS A 68 -10.46 -1.75 17.99
CA LYS A 68 -10.20 -3.12 18.44
C LYS A 68 -11.03 -3.48 19.67
N GLN A 69 -11.11 -2.60 20.67
CA GLN A 69 -11.94 -2.84 21.85
C GLN A 69 -13.44 -2.98 21.50
N LEU A 70 -13.94 -2.16 20.58
CA LEU A 70 -15.30 -2.23 20.08
C LEU A 70 -15.57 -3.59 19.43
N LEU A 71 -14.69 -4.04 18.54
CA LEU A 71 -14.84 -5.31 17.81
C LEU A 71 -14.70 -6.53 18.72
N ASP A 72 -13.72 -6.52 19.63
CA ASP A 72 -13.41 -7.66 20.50
C ASP A 72 -14.40 -7.83 21.66
N TYR A 73 -14.82 -6.73 22.29
CA TYR A 73 -15.60 -6.77 23.54
C TYR A 73 -17.05 -6.32 23.39
N TYR A 74 -17.35 -5.48 22.39
CA TYR A 74 -18.69 -4.91 22.19
C TYR A 74 -19.25 -5.11 20.77
N PRO A 75 -19.19 -6.33 20.18
CA PRO A 75 -19.57 -6.56 18.78
C PRO A 75 -21.06 -6.32 18.49
N HIS A 76 -21.88 -6.10 19.52
CA HIS A 76 -23.30 -5.75 19.39
C HIS A 76 -23.52 -4.25 19.11
N LEU A 77 -22.60 -3.39 19.52
CA LEU A 77 -22.63 -1.96 19.18
C LEU A 77 -22.28 -1.79 17.69
N ASP A 78 -22.80 -0.71 17.09
CA ASP A 78 -22.44 -0.29 15.73
C ASP A 78 -21.44 0.86 15.88
N GLY A 79 -20.33 0.82 15.12
CA GLY A 79 -19.21 1.74 15.31
C GLY A 79 -19.46 3.18 14.83
N GLN A 80 -20.72 3.62 14.79
CA GLN A 80 -21.14 4.92 14.26
C GLN A 80 -20.47 6.10 14.94
N ALA A 81 -20.25 6.04 16.26
CA ALA A 81 -19.53 7.08 16.98
C ALA A 81 -18.06 7.18 16.55
N LEU A 82 -17.43 6.04 16.26
CA LEU A 82 -16.06 5.97 15.77
C LEU A 82 -15.98 6.47 14.32
N THR A 83 -16.95 6.10 13.49
CA THR A 83 -17.08 6.62 12.11
C THR A 83 -17.30 8.13 12.10
N ALA A 84 -18.18 8.65 12.95
CA ALA A 84 -18.41 10.09 13.06
C ALA A 84 -17.15 10.84 13.49
N ALA A 85 -16.38 10.28 14.44
CA ALA A 85 -15.08 10.83 14.84
C ALA A 85 -14.06 10.81 13.70
N LEU A 86 -14.05 9.73 12.91
CA LEU A 86 -13.19 9.59 11.74
C LEU A 86 -13.53 10.63 10.66
N THR A 87 -14.80 10.75 10.28
CA THR A 87 -15.27 11.74 9.29
C THR A 87 -15.06 13.17 9.76
N ALA A 88 -15.25 13.46 11.05
CA ALA A 88 -14.97 14.79 11.60
C ALA A 88 -13.48 15.17 11.54
N ARG A 89 -12.58 14.19 11.56
CA ARG A 89 -11.12 14.39 11.42
C ARG A 89 -10.68 14.45 9.97
N TYR A 90 -11.28 13.61 9.12
CA TYR A 90 -10.94 13.45 7.72
C TYR A 90 -12.12 13.88 6.86
N HIS A 91 -12.20 15.19 6.60
CA HIS A 91 -13.29 15.80 5.81
C HIS A 91 -13.48 15.14 4.44
N TYR A 92 -12.42 14.62 3.83
CA TYR A 92 -12.49 13.89 2.56
C TYR A 92 -13.38 12.63 2.62
N LEU A 93 -13.68 12.09 3.82
CA LEU A 93 -14.61 10.97 4.02
C LEU A 93 -16.07 11.38 4.09
N GLU A 94 -16.39 12.67 4.17
CA GLU A 94 -17.76 13.14 4.16
C GLU A 94 -18.41 12.82 2.80
N GLY A 95 -19.53 12.10 2.82
CA GLY A 95 -20.19 11.60 1.61
C GLY A 95 -19.59 10.33 1.00
N ALA A 96 -18.54 9.75 1.61
CA ALA A 96 -17.93 8.49 1.16
C ALA A 96 -18.76 7.26 1.59
N ASP A 97 -19.99 7.18 1.10
CA ASP A 97 -21.00 6.24 1.59
C ASP A 97 -20.80 4.80 1.13
N THR A 98 -19.90 4.55 0.20
CA THR A 98 -19.69 3.22 -0.38
C THR A 98 -18.44 2.53 0.11
N ILE A 99 -17.52 3.22 0.80
CA ILE A 99 -16.25 2.64 1.24
C ILE A 99 -16.45 1.59 2.34
N TYR A 100 -15.54 0.62 2.39
CA TYR A 100 -15.49 -0.36 3.47
C TYR A 100 -15.05 0.30 4.79
N ILE A 101 -15.75 0.01 5.89
CA ILE A 101 -15.36 0.43 7.24
C ILE A 101 -15.48 -0.80 8.17
N PRO A 102 -14.39 -1.27 8.80
CA PRO A 102 -14.35 -2.60 9.44
C PRO A 102 -15.27 -2.76 10.65
N TRP A 103 -15.69 -1.66 11.28
CA TRP A 103 -16.58 -1.65 12.46
C TRP A 103 -18.02 -1.23 12.17
N GLU A 104 -18.36 -0.94 10.90
CA GLU A 104 -19.72 -0.59 10.48
C GLU A 104 -20.44 -1.80 9.89
N LYS A 105 -21.43 -2.34 10.60
CA LYS A 105 -22.03 -3.63 10.21
C LYS A 105 -22.66 -3.61 8.83
N GLN A 106 -23.31 -2.50 8.47
CA GLN A 106 -23.93 -2.35 7.16
C GLN A 106 -22.89 -2.31 6.04
N LYS A 107 -21.80 -1.55 6.23
CA LYS A 107 -20.68 -1.48 5.27
C LYS A 107 -19.99 -2.83 5.14
N VAL A 108 -19.74 -3.52 6.25
CA VAL A 108 -19.18 -4.88 6.21
C VAL A 108 -20.09 -5.83 5.44
N ARG A 109 -21.41 -5.76 5.63
CA ARG A 109 -22.37 -6.61 4.91
C ARG A 109 -22.41 -6.31 3.41
N SER A 110 -22.39 -5.05 2.99
CA SER A 110 -22.42 -4.69 1.56
C SER A 110 -21.19 -5.20 0.81
N HIS A 111 -20.02 -5.24 1.47
CA HIS A 111 -18.77 -5.69 0.87
C HIS A 111 -18.54 -7.21 0.94
N ARG A 112 -19.45 -7.98 1.57
CA ARG A 112 -19.34 -9.46 1.60
C ARG A 112 -19.54 -10.09 0.22
N GLN A 113 -20.27 -9.41 -0.65
CA GLN A 113 -20.51 -9.85 -2.03
C GLN A 113 -19.37 -9.47 -2.97
N SER A 114 -18.50 -8.54 -2.56
CA SER A 114 -17.32 -8.16 -3.31
C SER A 114 -16.20 -9.19 -3.15
N PRO A 115 -15.30 -9.30 -4.15
CA PRO A 115 -14.08 -10.09 -4.02
C PRO A 115 -13.32 -9.77 -2.74
N MET A 116 -12.76 -10.79 -2.09
CA MET A 116 -11.94 -10.56 -0.89
C MET A 116 -10.67 -9.80 -1.26
N THR A 117 -9.96 -10.29 -2.29
CA THR A 117 -8.70 -9.75 -2.80
C THR A 117 -8.94 -9.11 -4.16
N GLY A 118 -8.36 -7.94 -4.40
CA GLY A 118 -8.43 -7.22 -5.68
C GLY A 118 -7.20 -6.37 -5.93
N ILE A 119 -6.89 -6.16 -7.20
CA ILE A 119 -5.84 -5.24 -7.65
C ILE A 119 -6.48 -3.89 -7.97
N VAL A 120 -5.89 -2.81 -7.49
CA VAL A 120 -6.30 -1.45 -7.81
C VAL A 120 -5.17 -0.78 -8.59
N ILE A 121 -5.44 -0.45 -9.85
CA ILE A 121 -4.49 0.25 -10.72
C ILE A 121 -4.88 1.73 -10.75
N CYS A 122 -3.95 2.61 -10.37
CA CYS A 122 -4.15 4.05 -10.57
C CYS A 122 -3.71 4.42 -11.99
N ALA A 123 -4.66 4.81 -12.84
CA ALA A 123 -4.38 5.12 -14.24
C ALA A 123 -5.19 6.31 -14.73
N GLY A 124 -4.53 7.16 -15.52
CA GLY A 124 -5.12 8.26 -16.26
C GLY A 124 -4.84 8.12 -17.75
N SER A 125 -5.36 9.06 -18.52
CA SER A 125 -5.28 9.08 -19.98
C SER A 125 -3.85 9.21 -20.52
N LYS A 126 -2.89 9.57 -19.68
CA LYS A 126 -1.47 9.71 -20.03
C LYS A 126 -0.67 8.43 -19.87
N ASN A 127 -1.19 7.43 -19.15
CA ASN A 127 -0.50 6.17 -18.86
C ASN A 127 -1.40 4.93 -18.99
N TYR A 128 -2.57 5.07 -19.62
CA TYR A 128 -3.51 3.96 -19.83
C TYR A 128 -2.94 2.85 -20.72
N ASP A 129 -2.00 3.17 -21.60
CA ASP A 129 -1.26 2.22 -22.43
C ASP A 129 -0.35 1.32 -21.59
N LEU A 130 0.33 1.89 -20.59
CA LEU A 130 1.10 1.12 -19.60
C LEU A 130 0.17 0.22 -18.77
N ALA A 131 -0.95 0.76 -18.30
CA ALA A 131 -1.96 -0.03 -17.59
C ALA A 131 -2.49 -1.19 -18.45
N ALA A 132 -2.66 -0.97 -19.76
CA ALA A 132 -3.06 -2.01 -20.70
C ALA A 132 -1.99 -3.11 -20.83
N HIS A 133 -0.70 -2.77 -20.82
CA HIS A 133 0.39 -3.77 -20.79
C HIS A 133 0.35 -4.59 -19.50
N LEU A 134 0.19 -3.94 -18.35
CA LEU A 134 0.07 -4.61 -17.06
C LEU A 134 -1.11 -5.59 -17.05
N ILE A 135 -2.30 -5.14 -17.46
CA ILE A 135 -3.51 -5.98 -17.51
C ILE A 135 -3.32 -7.16 -18.46
N ALA A 136 -2.79 -6.92 -19.66
CA ALA A 136 -2.53 -7.98 -20.62
C ALA A 136 -1.51 -8.99 -20.08
N GLY A 137 -0.46 -8.53 -19.41
CA GLY A 137 0.53 -9.41 -18.77
C GLY A 137 -0.08 -10.26 -17.66
N LEU A 138 -0.89 -9.67 -16.78
CA LEU A 138 -1.59 -10.39 -15.72
C LEU A 138 -2.55 -11.45 -16.28
N ARG A 139 -3.35 -11.11 -17.29
CA ARG A 139 -4.40 -11.99 -17.82
C ARG A 139 -3.89 -13.03 -18.81
N LYS A 140 -3.10 -12.61 -19.80
CA LYS A 140 -2.67 -13.49 -20.91
C LYS A 140 -1.42 -14.29 -20.58
N THR A 141 -0.47 -13.69 -19.86
CA THR A 141 0.81 -14.35 -19.56
C THR A 141 0.77 -15.07 -18.23
N LEU A 142 0.35 -14.39 -17.17
CA LEU A 142 0.38 -14.93 -15.81
C LEU A 142 -0.90 -15.65 -15.40
N GLN A 143 -1.97 -15.54 -16.21
CA GLN A 143 -3.27 -16.16 -15.98
C GLN A 143 -3.87 -15.82 -14.61
N SER A 144 -3.57 -14.62 -14.11
CA SER A 144 -4.11 -14.11 -12.85
C SER A 144 -5.62 -13.92 -12.97
N THR A 145 -6.34 -14.33 -11.94
CA THR A 145 -7.81 -14.23 -11.85
C THR A 145 -8.26 -13.18 -10.84
N ILE A 146 -7.32 -12.49 -10.17
CA ILE A 146 -7.68 -11.42 -9.23
C ILE A 146 -8.45 -10.32 -9.99
N PRO A 147 -9.63 -9.90 -9.51
CA PRO A 147 -10.39 -8.78 -10.07
C PRO A 147 -9.56 -7.48 -10.10
N ILE A 148 -9.72 -6.71 -11.17
CA ILE A 148 -8.97 -5.47 -11.37
C ILE A 148 -9.94 -4.28 -11.28
N GLU A 149 -9.60 -3.32 -10.43
CA GLU A 149 -10.28 -2.04 -10.28
C GLU A 149 -9.35 -0.93 -10.81
N ILE A 150 -9.80 -0.13 -11.77
CA ILE A 150 -9.03 1.00 -12.32
C ILE A 150 -9.54 2.29 -11.69
N ALA A 151 -8.71 2.91 -10.85
CA ALA A 151 -9.03 4.14 -10.16
C ALA A 151 -8.51 5.36 -10.93
N TYR A 152 -9.37 6.39 -11.04
CA TYR A 152 -9.09 7.66 -11.73
C TYR A 152 -9.86 8.81 -11.05
N ALA A 153 -9.40 10.05 -11.22
CA ALA A 153 -10.00 11.24 -10.62
C ALA A 153 -10.84 12.03 -11.65
N GLY A 154 -12.04 11.52 -11.96
CA GLY A 154 -12.97 12.15 -12.90
C GLY A 154 -12.59 11.99 -14.38
N LYS A 155 -13.55 12.32 -15.25
CA LYS A 155 -13.45 12.12 -16.71
C LYS A 155 -12.26 12.81 -17.41
N GLU A 156 -11.71 13.86 -16.82
CA GLU A 156 -10.56 14.58 -17.39
C GLU A 156 -9.24 13.86 -17.10
N ASP A 157 -9.20 13.06 -16.02
CA ASP A 157 -8.05 12.21 -15.71
C ASP A 157 -8.04 10.99 -16.63
N LEU A 158 -9.11 10.17 -16.63
CA LEU A 158 -9.30 9.05 -17.55
C LEU A 158 -10.54 9.26 -18.42
N ARG A 159 -10.35 9.39 -19.74
CA ARG A 159 -11.45 9.63 -20.70
C ARG A 159 -12.25 8.35 -20.98
N SER A 160 -13.48 8.50 -21.49
CA SER A 160 -14.36 7.38 -21.86
C SER A 160 -13.71 6.41 -22.82
N GLU A 161 -13.07 6.91 -23.87
CA GLU A 161 -12.51 6.06 -24.93
C GLU A 161 -11.37 5.18 -24.41
N HIS A 162 -10.61 5.69 -23.43
CA HIS A 162 -9.55 4.93 -22.78
C HIS A 162 -10.10 3.92 -21.77
N ARG A 163 -11.20 4.24 -21.06
CA ARG A 163 -11.91 3.26 -20.22
C ARG A 163 -12.47 2.12 -21.07
N ASP A 164 -13.09 2.46 -22.20
CA ASP A 164 -13.66 1.47 -23.13
C ASP A 164 -12.55 0.55 -23.64
N PHE A 165 -11.40 1.11 -24.06
CA PHE A 165 -10.23 0.32 -24.47
C PHE A 165 -9.75 -0.64 -23.37
N LEU A 166 -9.63 -0.17 -22.12
CA LEU A 166 -9.20 -1.00 -21.00
C LEU A 166 -10.24 -2.09 -20.68
N GLN A 167 -11.53 -1.77 -20.72
CA GLN A 167 -12.62 -2.71 -20.48
C GLN A 167 -12.64 -3.86 -21.51
N GLU A 168 -12.27 -3.59 -22.77
CA GLU A 168 -12.16 -4.62 -23.81
C GLU A 168 -11.07 -5.66 -23.55
N LEU A 169 -10.13 -5.39 -22.64
CA LEU A 169 -9.04 -6.33 -22.34
C LEU A 169 -9.50 -7.51 -21.48
N ASP A 170 -10.48 -7.31 -20.60
CA ASP A 170 -10.99 -8.33 -19.69
C ASP A 170 -12.34 -7.92 -19.10
N SER A 171 -13.29 -8.87 -18.97
CA SER A 171 -14.64 -8.58 -18.48
C SER A 171 -14.71 -8.27 -16.97
N ASP A 172 -13.70 -8.70 -16.20
CA ASP A 172 -13.65 -8.55 -14.75
C ASP A 172 -12.91 -7.27 -14.31
N ILE A 173 -12.69 -6.35 -15.26
CA ILE A 173 -12.24 -4.98 -14.99
C ILE A 173 -13.43 -4.13 -14.58
N SER A 174 -13.25 -3.35 -13.52
CA SER A 174 -14.20 -2.32 -13.10
C SER A 174 -13.50 -0.99 -12.86
N PHE A 175 -14.29 0.08 -12.76
CA PHE A 175 -13.78 1.45 -12.72
C PHE A 175 -14.22 2.16 -11.45
N ILE A 176 -13.31 2.92 -10.84
CA ILE A 176 -13.55 3.72 -9.63
C ILE A 176 -13.30 5.19 -9.97
N ASP A 177 -14.36 5.97 -10.08
CA ASP A 177 -14.25 7.43 -10.13
C ASP A 177 -14.10 7.98 -8.71
N LEU A 178 -12.91 8.45 -8.36
CA LEU A 178 -12.64 8.94 -7.00
C LEU A 178 -13.41 10.21 -6.66
N PHE A 179 -13.85 11.01 -7.65
CA PHE A 179 -14.72 12.15 -7.37
C PHE A 179 -16.14 11.73 -6.97
N GLU A 180 -16.61 10.58 -7.45
CA GLU A 180 -17.90 10.03 -7.03
C GLU A 180 -17.81 9.38 -5.64
N ILE A 181 -16.71 8.69 -5.35
CA ILE A 181 -16.50 8.04 -4.05
C ILE A 181 -16.19 9.06 -2.95
N PHE A 182 -15.42 10.11 -3.25
CA PHE A 182 -15.01 11.14 -2.29
C PHE A 182 -15.39 12.54 -2.78
N PRO A 183 -16.68 12.91 -2.73
CA PRO A 183 -17.15 14.21 -3.25
C PRO A 183 -16.49 15.40 -2.55
N ASN A 184 -16.15 15.26 -1.26
CA ASN A 184 -15.45 16.29 -0.48
C ASN A 184 -13.92 16.27 -0.61
N ALA A 185 -13.36 15.35 -1.40
CA ALA A 185 -11.93 15.26 -1.69
C ALA A 185 -11.59 15.76 -3.10
N ARG A 186 -12.53 16.41 -3.80
CA ARG A 186 -12.33 16.79 -5.20
C ARG A 186 -11.10 17.69 -5.39
N ASP A 187 -10.91 18.67 -4.50
CA ASP A 187 -9.75 19.56 -4.53
C ASP A 187 -8.45 18.84 -4.13
N ASP A 188 -8.55 17.78 -3.31
CA ASP A 188 -7.42 16.92 -2.98
C ASP A 188 -6.94 16.11 -4.18
N LEU A 189 -7.89 15.64 -4.99
CA LEU A 189 -7.70 14.64 -6.05
C LEU A 189 -7.51 15.25 -7.46
N VAL A 190 -7.99 16.47 -7.71
CA VAL A 190 -7.84 17.10 -9.02
C VAL A 190 -6.37 17.34 -9.34
N ASN A 191 -5.89 16.75 -10.44
CA ASN A 191 -4.48 16.81 -10.84
C ASN A 191 -3.50 16.39 -9.72
N SER A 192 -3.91 15.48 -8.84
CA SER A 192 -3.11 15.07 -7.67
C SER A 192 -1.93 14.17 -8.02
N GLY A 193 -1.87 13.65 -9.25
CA GLY A 193 -0.86 12.67 -9.66
C GLY A 193 -0.86 11.48 -8.69
N TRP A 194 0.31 11.14 -8.16
CA TRP A 194 0.49 9.98 -7.28
C TRP A 194 -0.31 10.06 -5.96
N ALA A 195 -0.68 11.26 -5.49
CA ALA A 195 -1.40 11.43 -4.23
C ALA A 195 -2.80 10.77 -4.19
N MET A 196 -3.34 10.34 -5.34
CA MET A 196 -4.61 9.60 -5.39
C MET A 196 -4.51 8.15 -4.88
N LYS A 197 -3.29 7.56 -4.85
CA LYS A 197 -3.07 6.15 -4.55
C LYS A 197 -3.73 5.67 -3.24
N PRO A 198 -3.57 6.33 -2.07
CA PRO A 198 -4.25 5.90 -0.85
C PRO A 198 -5.77 6.04 -0.93
N PHE A 199 -6.30 7.03 -1.65
CA PHE A 199 -7.75 7.16 -1.88
C PHE A 199 -8.28 6.01 -2.74
N ALA A 200 -7.54 5.60 -3.77
CA ALA A 200 -7.88 4.44 -4.59
C ALA A 200 -7.97 3.15 -3.76
N MET A 201 -7.02 2.94 -2.84
CA MET A 201 -7.07 1.80 -1.92
C MET A 201 -8.27 1.86 -0.97
N LEU A 202 -8.63 3.03 -0.44
CA LEU A 202 -9.81 3.21 0.41
C LEU A 202 -11.11 2.96 -0.36
N ALA A 203 -11.19 3.44 -1.60
CA ALA A 203 -12.36 3.32 -2.48
C ALA A 203 -12.62 1.89 -2.99
N SER A 204 -11.57 1.09 -3.11
CA SER A 204 -11.67 -0.30 -3.58
C SER A 204 -12.67 -1.10 -2.76
N LYS A 205 -13.52 -1.86 -3.47
CA LYS A 205 -14.50 -2.76 -2.85
C LYS A 205 -13.84 -4.00 -2.26
N SER A 206 -12.66 -4.33 -2.76
CA SER A 206 -11.84 -5.43 -2.25
C SER A 206 -11.35 -5.07 -0.85
N ARG A 207 -11.45 -6.01 0.09
CA ARG A 207 -11.06 -5.79 1.50
C ARG A 207 -9.58 -6.03 1.72
N ARG A 208 -8.98 -6.90 0.91
CA ARG A 208 -7.55 -7.07 0.73
C ARG A 208 -7.18 -6.46 -0.61
N THR A 209 -6.45 -5.36 -0.58
CA THR A 209 -6.18 -4.55 -1.77
C THR A 209 -4.71 -4.61 -2.11
N ILE A 210 -4.40 -4.83 -3.39
CA ILE A 210 -3.07 -4.70 -3.97
C ILE A 210 -3.09 -3.46 -4.86
N LEU A 211 -2.59 -2.34 -4.37
CA LEU A 211 -2.35 -1.16 -5.18
C LEU A 211 -1.17 -1.44 -6.12
N VAL A 212 -1.30 -1.07 -7.38
CA VAL A 212 -0.28 -1.25 -8.40
C VAL A 212 -0.20 -0.01 -9.29
N ASP A 213 1.01 0.45 -9.58
CA ASP A 213 1.25 1.50 -10.58
C ASP A 213 0.93 1.01 -12.00
N ALA A 214 0.52 1.93 -12.88
CA ALA A 214 0.19 1.60 -14.26
C ALA A 214 1.37 0.97 -15.04
N ASP A 215 2.62 1.25 -14.65
CA ASP A 215 3.84 0.77 -15.27
C ASP A 215 4.56 -0.31 -14.47
N ALA A 216 3.88 -0.94 -13.51
CA ALA A 216 4.40 -2.16 -12.90
C ALA A 216 4.27 -3.35 -13.86
N ILE A 217 5.21 -4.29 -13.76
CA ILE A 217 5.21 -5.55 -14.51
C ILE A 217 5.46 -6.70 -13.53
N PHE A 218 4.55 -7.66 -13.51
CA PHE A 218 4.71 -8.89 -12.74
C PHE A 218 5.42 -9.97 -13.55
N LEU A 219 6.25 -10.75 -12.87
CA LEU A 219 6.92 -11.94 -13.39
C LEU A 219 6.37 -13.24 -12.77
N MET A 220 5.51 -13.12 -11.74
CA MET A 220 4.78 -14.23 -11.13
C MET A 220 3.34 -13.76 -10.80
N PRO A 221 2.35 -14.67 -10.78
CA PRO A 221 0.97 -14.29 -10.45
C PRO A 221 0.85 -13.77 -9.00
N PRO A 222 0.21 -12.61 -8.76
CA PRO A 222 0.04 -12.06 -7.41
C PRO A 222 -1.12 -12.69 -6.63
N ASP A 223 -1.85 -13.66 -7.21
CA ASP A 223 -3.11 -14.25 -6.73
C ASP A 223 -3.10 -14.72 -5.28
N ARG A 224 -1.95 -15.17 -4.80
CA ARG A 224 -1.79 -15.78 -3.46
C ARG A 224 -0.92 -14.97 -2.52
N ILE A 225 -0.67 -13.69 -2.82
CA ILE A 225 0.26 -12.86 -2.02
C ILE A 225 -0.19 -12.77 -0.55
N PHE A 226 -1.50 -12.69 -0.28
CA PHE A 226 -2.05 -12.64 1.08
C PHE A 226 -2.01 -13.99 1.82
N GLU A 227 -1.76 -15.09 1.10
CA GLU A 227 -1.70 -16.45 1.63
C GLU A 227 -0.26 -16.98 1.76
N GLU A 228 0.67 -16.46 0.97
CA GLU A 228 2.06 -16.95 0.92
C GLU A 228 3.04 -15.99 1.60
N HIS A 229 2.80 -14.68 1.54
CA HIS A 229 3.72 -13.68 2.07
C HIS A 229 3.57 -13.54 3.60
N GLN A 230 4.48 -14.13 4.37
CA GLN A 230 4.41 -14.17 5.84
C GLN A 230 4.35 -12.79 6.51
N GLY A 231 5.13 -11.81 6.01
CA GLY A 231 5.09 -10.42 6.50
C GLY A 231 3.67 -9.82 6.41
N LEU A 232 3.10 -9.83 5.20
CA LEU A 232 1.72 -9.45 4.92
C LEU A 232 0.69 -10.21 5.78
N MET A 233 0.83 -11.52 5.94
CA MET A 233 -0.06 -12.31 6.79
C MET A 233 -0.01 -11.87 8.26
N GLN A 234 1.17 -11.49 8.76
CA GLN A 234 1.37 -11.10 10.14
C GLN A 234 0.88 -9.66 10.40
N SER A 235 1.33 -8.68 9.62
CA SER A 235 1.03 -7.26 9.83
C SER A 235 -0.28 -6.82 9.18
N GLY A 236 -0.70 -7.50 8.11
CA GLY A 236 -1.76 -7.03 7.23
C GLY A 236 -1.29 -5.99 6.23
N THR A 237 0.01 -5.75 6.10
CA THR A 237 0.61 -4.81 5.14
C THR A 237 1.85 -5.39 4.45
N LEU A 238 2.10 -4.97 3.22
CA LEU A 238 3.32 -5.26 2.50
C LEU A 238 3.73 -4.02 1.71
N LEU A 239 4.86 -3.47 2.12
CA LEU A 239 5.56 -2.36 1.48
C LEU A 239 6.89 -2.86 0.94
N TYR A 240 7.51 -2.12 0.05
CA TYR A 240 8.82 -2.45 -0.51
C TYR A 240 9.78 -1.29 -0.31
N HIS A 241 11.06 -1.58 -0.08
CA HIS A 241 12.08 -0.54 -0.01
C HIS A 241 12.40 0.02 -1.40
N ASP A 242 12.62 1.33 -1.51
CA ASP A 242 13.15 1.94 -2.73
C ASP A 242 14.62 1.48 -2.97
N ARG A 243 15.27 2.00 -4.01
CA ARG A 243 16.71 1.86 -4.21
C ARG A 243 17.47 2.58 -3.10
N ALA A 244 18.47 1.92 -2.54
CA ALA A 244 19.36 2.47 -1.52
C ALA A 244 20.32 3.54 -2.10
N THR A 245 19.78 4.72 -2.40
CA THR A 245 20.54 5.84 -2.99
C THR A 245 20.61 7.01 -2.01
N THR A 246 21.67 7.81 -2.10
CA THR A 246 21.88 9.04 -1.32
C THR A 246 21.59 10.31 -2.15
N ALA A 247 20.75 10.19 -3.17
CA ALA A 247 20.51 11.26 -4.15
C ALA A 247 19.55 12.36 -3.64
N GLY A 248 18.95 12.19 -2.46
CA GLY A 248 18.05 13.17 -1.84
C GLY A 248 18.67 13.87 -0.63
N GLY A 249 17.88 14.74 0.01
CA GLY A 249 18.28 15.48 1.21
C GLY A 249 17.79 14.84 2.51
N ASN A 250 18.25 15.38 3.64
CA ASN A 250 17.92 14.88 4.99
C ASN A 250 16.73 15.61 5.66
N GLU A 251 16.13 16.60 4.99
CA GLU A 251 15.04 17.41 5.56
C GLU A 251 13.84 16.56 6.00
N GLY A 252 13.47 15.55 5.20
CA GLY A 252 12.41 14.60 5.55
C GLY A 252 12.73 13.79 6.80
N LEU A 253 13.97 13.33 6.96
CA LEU A 253 14.40 12.55 8.12
C LEU A 253 14.39 13.40 9.39
N THR A 254 14.93 14.63 9.32
CA THR A 254 14.90 15.57 10.45
C THR A 254 13.47 15.87 10.88
N PHE A 255 12.59 16.19 9.92
CA PHE A 255 11.18 16.42 10.21
C PHE A 255 10.52 15.18 10.84
N LEU A 256 10.77 13.99 10.29
CA LEU A 256 10.19 12.76 10.83
C LEU A 256 10.66 12.46 12.26
N GLN A 257 11.92 12.72 12.58
CA GLN A 257 12.45 12.56 13.94
C GLN A 257 11.75 13.50 14.94
N GLU A 258 11.47 14.74 14.55
CA GLU A 258 10.68 15.69 15.35
C GLU A 258 9.26 15.16 15.56
N GLN A 259 8.61 14.66 14.50
CA GLN A 259 7.26 14.11 14.58
C GLN A 259 7.21 12.85 15.45
N LEU A 260 8.20 11.96 15.34
CA LEU A 260 8.35 10.79 16.20
C LEU A 260 8.48 11.18 17.67
N ALA A 261 9.28 12.21 17.99
CA ALA A 261 9.41 12.70 19.37
C ALA A 261 8.06 13.18 19.93
N LEU A 262 7.24 13.86 19.11
CA LEU A 262 5.89 14.28 19.50
C LEU A 262 4.95 13.11 19.79
N THR A 263 5.15 11.95 19.15
CA THR A 263 4.35 10.75 19.48
C THR A 263 4.61 10.22 20.89
N GLY A 264 5.76 10.54 21.50
CA GLY A 264 6.21 9.98 22.77
C GLY A 264 6.64 8.51 22.68
N ARG A 265 6.87 7.99 21.46
CA ARG A 265 7.20 6.59 21.21
C ARG A 265 8.64 6.44 20.75
N ARG A 266 9.16 5.23 20.91
CA ARG A 266 10.38 4.82 20.22
C ARG A 266 10.04 4.39 18.80
N PRO A 267 10.95 4.60 17.84
CA PRO A 267 10.80 4.03 16.51
C PRO A 267 10.58 2.52 16.56
N SER A 268 9.88 1.96 15.56
CA SER A 268 9.71 0.52 15.42
C SER A 268 11.07 -0.18 15.26
N LYS A 269 11.15 -1.46 15.62
CA LYS A 269 12.41 -2.22 15.50
C LYS A 269 12.87 -2.34 14.05
N SER A 270 11.94 -2.50 13.12
CA SER A 270 12.26 -2.54 11.69
C SER A 270 12.86 -1.21 11.26
N PHE A 271 12.20 -0.08 11.59
CA PHE A 271 12.73 1.23 11.24
C PHE A 271 14.06 1.55 11.94
N SER A 272 14.22 1.26 13.22
CA SER A 272 15.47 1.60 13.93
C SER A 272 16.67 0.74 13.57
N ASN A 273 16.45 -0.52 13.18
CA ASN A 273 17.53 -1.50 13.01
C ASN A 273 17.80 -1.85 11.55
N GLU A 274 16.82 -1.70 10.66
CA GLU A 274 16.88 -2.23 9.30
C GLU A 274 16.82 -1.13 8.22
N SER A 275 16.44 0.10 8.58
CA SER A 275 16.29 1.22 7.65
C SER A 275 17.60 1.98 7.40
N LEU A 276 18.04 1.99 6.15
CA LEU A 276 19.09 2.89 5.67
C LEU A 276 18.61 4.35 5.63
N TYR A 277 17.31 4.60 5.50
CA TYR A 277 16.76 5.94 5.62
C TYR A 277 16.96 6.50 7.04
N PHE A 278 16.69 5.68 8.06
CA PHE A 278 16.88 6.07 9.46
C PHE A 278 18.32 6.40 9.81
N THR A 279 19.30 5.65 9.27
CA THR A 279 20.73 5.91 9.49
C THR A 279 21.27 7.06 8.65
N GLY A 280 20.51 7.54 7.65
CA GLY A 280 20.95 8.54 6.68
C GLY A 280 21.81 7.99 5.54
N ASP A 281 21.90 6.66 5.39
CA ASP A 281 22.61 5.97 4.32
C ASP A 281 21.77 5.82 3.03
N SER A 282 20.49 6.22 3.08
CA SER A 282 19.62 6.40 1.93
C SER A 282 18.66 7.58 2.12
N SER A 283 18.24 8.20 1.01
CA SER A 283 17.32 9.34 1.00
C SER A 283 15.86 8.96 0.75
N PHE A 284 15.59 7.69 0.40
CA PHE A 284 14.26 7.17 0.13
C PHE A 284 14.09 5.86 0.87
N GLU A 285 12.94 5.66 1.51
CA GLU A 285 12.71 4.43 2.27
C GLU A 285 11.82 3.47 1.49
N ALA A 286 10.71 3.95 0.93
CA ALA A 286 9.69 3.08 0.35
C ALA A 286 9.45 3.32 -1.15
N ASP A 287 9.15 2.22 -1.86
CA ASP A 287 8.54 2.20 -3.18
C ASP A 287 7.03 1.95 -3.05
N SER A 288 6.24 2.73 -3.77
CA SER A 288 4.77 2.61 -3.83
C SER A 288 4.25 2.09 -5.16
N GLY A 289 5.13 1.54 -6.01
CA GLY A 289 4.75 0.85 -7.23
C GLY A 289 3.88 -0.38 -6.98
N LEU A 290 4.02 -0.99 -5.80
CA LEU A 290 3.12 -2.02 -5.28
C LEU A 290 2.95 -1.84 -3.77
N VAL A 291 1.70 -1.83 -3.30
CA VAL A 291 1.36 -1.81 -1.86
C VAL A 291 0.22 -2.78 -1.61
N ALA A 292 0.37 -3.74 -0.70
CA ALA A 292 -0.72 -4.64 -0.32
C ALA A 292 -1.18 -4.40 1.11
N MET A 293 -2.50 -4.31 1.33
CA MET A 293 -3.09 -4.07 2.64
C MET A 293 -4.38 -4.87 2.89
N ASP A 294 -4.51 -5.45 4.09
CA ASP A 294 -5.73 -6.08 4.59
C ASP A 294 -6.56 -5.07 5.40
N LYS A 295 -7.47 -4.36 4.72
CA LYS A 295 -8.35 -3.36 5.33
C LYS A 295 -9.37 -3.97 6.30
N THR A 296 -9.51 -5.30 6.38
CA THR A 296 -10.38 -5.93 7.39
C THR A 296 -9.86 -5.71 8.81
N ARG A 297 -8.57 -5.39 8.95
CA ARG A 297 -7.94 -5.00 10.22
C ARG A 297 -8.20 -3.51 10.48
N PRO A 298 -8.85 -3.15 11.59
CA PRO A 298 -9.21 -1.76 11.86
C PRO A 298 -7.99 -0.85 11.97
N GLU A 299 -6.88 -1.34 12.52
CA GLU A 299 -5.61 -0.61 12.57
C GLU A 299 -5.04 -0.28 11.18
N VAL A 300 -5.06 -1.23 10.24
CA VAL A 300 -4.58 -1.02 8.86
C VAL A 300 -5.47 -0.02 8.13
N PHE A 301 -6.80 -0.13 8.28
CA PHE A 301 -7.74 0.83 7.70
C PHE A 301 -7.54 2.26 8.23
N LEU A 302 -7.32 2.42 9.54
CA LEU A 302 -7.08 3.72 10.16
C LEU A 302 -5.73 4.32 9.73
N ALA A 303 -4.68 3.52 9.65
CA ALA A 303 -3.38 3.97 9.16
C ALA A 303 -3.44 4.37 7.67
N LEU A 304 -4.17 3.62 6.83
CA LEU A 304 -4.41 3.99 5.43
C LEU A 304 -5.22 5.28 5.30
N SER A 305 -6.18 5.54 6.20
CA SER A 305 -6.90 6.82 6.26
C SER A 305 -5.94 7.97 6.61
N PHE A 306 -4.98 7.73 7.51
CA PHE A 306 -3.92 8.71 7.77
C PHE A 306 -2.99 8.88 6.56
N THR A 307 -2.65 7.81 5.83
CA THR A 307 -1.93 7.90 4.55
C THR A 307 -2.65 8.81 3.55
N ALA A 308 -3.97 8.69 3.41
CA ALA A 308 -4.77 9.57 2.55
C ALA A 308 -4.73 11.02 3.03
N TRP A 309 -4.81 11.27 4.35
CA TRP A 309 -4.69 12.62 4.90
C TRP A 309 -3.34 13.27 4.56
N LEU A 310 -2.22 12.52 4.65
CA LEU A 310 -0.88 13.00 4.26
C LEU A 310 -0.79 13.39 2.76
N ASN A 311 -1.76 12.95 1.95
CA ASN A 311 -1.84 13.20 0.52
C ASN A 311 -2.98 14.16 0.10
N THR A 312 -3.75 14.67 1.08
CA THR A 312 -4.68 15.80 0.85
C THR A 312 -3.91 17.01 0.36
N LYS A 313 -4.53 17.87 -0.45
CA LYS A 313 -3.85 18.96 -1.15
C LYS A 313 -3.10 19.87 -0.20
N ASP A 314 -3.73 20.26 0.90
CA ASP A 314 -3.13 21.19 1.85
C ASP A 314 -1.89 20.59 2.53
N VAL A 315 -1.96 19.34 2.99
CA VAL A 315 -0.82 18.66 3.64
C VAL A 315 0.26 18.33 2.60
N ARG A 316 -0.14 17.83 1.43
CA ARG A 316 0.75 17.48 0.31
C ARG A 316 1.59 18.66 -0.13
N ASP A 317 0.93 19.77 -0.48
CA ASP A 317 1.57 20.92 -1.12
C ASP A 317 2.38 21.74 -0.09
N SER A 318 1.97 21.74 1.19
CA SER A 318 2.64 22.52 2.25
C SER A 318 3.72 21.74 3.01
N VAL A 319 3.61 20.41 3.12
CA VAL A 319 4.49 19.57 3.95
C VAL A 319 5.08 18.38 3.19
N THR A 320 4.24 17.46 2.67
CA THR A 320 4.69 16.15 2.18
C THR A 320 5.63 16.30 0.98
N TYR A 321 5.21 16.93 -0.10
CA TYR A 321 5.98 16.99 -1.36
C TYR A 321 7.11 18.03 -1.29
N LYS A 322 7.19 18.82 -0.22
CA LYS A 322 8.36 19.66 0.08
C LYS A 322 9.52 18.88 0.69
N ARG A 323 9.25 17.73 1.31
CA ARG A 323 10.23 16.94 2.08
C ARG A 323 10.49 15.56 1.51
N PHE A 324 9.50 15.00 0.83
CA PHE A 324 9.52 13.63 0.32
C PHE A 324 9.21 13.64 -1.18
N HIS A 325 9.72 12.62 -1.88
CA HIS A 325 9.49 12.48 -3.30
C HIS A 325 8.15 11.76 -3.56
N GLY A 326 7.08 12.53 -3.62
CA GLY A 326 5.75 12.01 -3.90
C GLY A 326 5.06 11.42 -2.67
N ASP A 327 4.15 10.49 -2.92
CA ASP A 327 3.30 9.81 -1.94
C ASP A 327 3.99 8.63 -1.25
N LYS A 328 5.03 8.06 -1.85
CA LYS A 328 5.61 6.77 -1.46
C LYS A 328 5.95 6.63 0.04
N GLU A 329 6.52 7.67 0.64
CA GLU A 329 6.92 7.63 2.06
C GLU A 329 5.71 7.68 3.02
N THR A 330 4.57 8.19 2.57
CA THR A 330 3.37 8.30 3.42
C THR A 330 2.80 6.95 3.84
N PHE A 331 3.03 5.90 3.03
CA PHE A 331 2.53 4.55 3.28
C PHE A 331 3.15 3.86 4.49
N TRP A 332 4.39 4.19 4.86
CA TRP A 332 5.01 3.65 6.08
C TRP A 332 5.01 4.68 7.22
N ILE A 333 5.19 5.98 6.93
CA ILE A 333 5.20 7.05 7.94
C ILE A 333 3.89 7.05 8.75
N SER A 334 2.76 6.86 8.08
CA SER A 334 1.45 6.80 8.75
C SER A 334 1.36 5.66 9.77
N PHE A 335 1.98 4.50 9.50
CA PHE A 335 2.01 3.36 10.43
C PHE A 335 3.02 3.60 11.55
N GLU A 336 4.22 4.05 11.20
CA GLU A 336 5.32 4.33 12.13
C GLU A 336 4.91 5.38 13.18
N LEU A 337 4.38 6.53 12.76
CA LEU A 337 3.89 7.56 13.67
C LEU A 337 2.68 7.12 14.49
N SER A 338 1.87 6.19 13.96
CA SER A 338 0.74 5.61 14.68
C SER A 338 1.13 4.44 15.59
N GLY A 339 2.40 4.02 15.61
CA GLY A 339 2.86 2.80 16.27
C GLY A 339 2.01 1.58 15.97
N ILE A 340 1.53 1.46 14.73
CA ILE A 340 0.80 0.30 14.22
C ILE A 340 1.83 -0.59 13.51
N GLU A 341 1.79 -1.89 13.77
CA GLU A 341 2.71 -2.84 13.13
C GLU A 341 2.51 -2.82 11.61
N TYR A 342 3.60 -2.75 10.86
CA TYR A 342 3.63 -2.83 9.41
C TYR A 342 4.81 -3.70 8.97
N PHE A 343 4.76 -4.16 7.73
CA PHE A 343 5.86 -4.91 7.14
C PHE A 343 6.32 -4.23 5.84
N ILE A 344 7.61 -3.91 5.80
CA ILE A 344 8.34 -3.55 4.60
C ILE A 344 9.30 -4.71 4.27
N ASP A 345 9.38 -5.11 3.01
CA ASP A 345 10.34 -6.12 2.59
C ASP A 345 11.74 -5.63 2.96
N PRO A 346 12.54 -6.39 3.74
CA PRO A 346 13.83 -5.91 4.24
C PRO A 346 14.89 -5.77 3.16
N ARG A 347 14.62 -6.22 1.92
CA ARG A 347 15.52 -6.06 0.77
C ARG A 347 15.18 -4.76 0.06
N TYR A 348 16.20 -3.97 -0.22
CA TYR A 348 16.09 -2.79 -1.08
C TYR A 348 15.75 -3.18 -2.52
N ALA A 349 15.27 -2.23 -3.31
CA ALA A 349 14.99 -2.50 -4.71
C ALA A 349 16.27 -2.92 -5.47
N GLY A 350 16.13 -3.96 -6.28
CA GLY A 350 17.12 -4.43 -7.23
C GLY A 350 16.96 -3.81 -8.62
N THR A 351 17.55 -4.47 -9.61
CA THR A 351 17.41 -4.09 -11.02
C THR A 351 17.29 -5.33 -11.92
N ILE A 352 16.66 -5.16 -13.07
CA ILE A 352 16.51 -6.17 -14.12
C ILE A 352 16.84 -5.55 -15.47
N GLY A 353 17.55 -6.29 -16.32
CA GLY A 353 17.99 -5.78 -17.61
C GLY A 353 18.97 -6.70 -18.32
N LYS A 354 19.73 -6.11 -19.23
CA LYS A 354 20.81 -6.79 -19.94
C LYS A 354 22.09 -6.68 -19.15
N ALA A 355 22.79 -7.81 -19.01
CA ALA A 355 24.12 -7.83 -18.44
C ALA A 355 25.16 -7.45 -19.49
N GLU A 356 26.01 -6.49 -19.17
CA GLU A 356 27.13 -6.04 -19.99
C GLU A 356 28.44 -6.09 -19.16
N ASN A 357 29.59 -5.99 -19.83
CA ASN A 357 30.87 -5.87 -19.12
C ASN A 357 31.00 -4.43 -18.58
N GLY A 358 31.02 -4.26 -17.26
CA GLY A 358 31.15 -2.94 -16.64
C GLY A 358 32.46 -2.25 -17.01
N SER A 359 32.42 -0.94 -17.25
CA SER A 359 33.62 -0.17 -17.53
C SER A 359 34.48 0.01 -16.26
N PRO A 360 35.81 -0.20 -16.32
CA PRO A 360 36.69 -0.02 -15.14
C PRO A 360 36.80 1.43 -14.64
N GLU A 361 36.19 2.40 -15.34
CA GLU A 361 36.67 3.78 -15.39
C GLU A 361 36.39 4.63 -14.15
N ASP A 362 35.48 4.25 -13.24
CA ASP A 362 35.19 5.10 -12.08
C ASP A 362 35.78 4.63 -10.75
N ASN A 363 35.99 3.33 -10.51
CA ASN A 363 36.38 2.84 -9.16
C ASN A 363 37.23 1.55 -9.14
N GLY A 364 37.75 1.07 -10.29
CA GLY A 364 38.60 -0.12 -10.34
C GLY A 364 37.88 -1.47 -10.10
N ILE A 365 36.55 -1.48 -10.01
CA ILE A 365 35.74 -2.69 -9.93
C ILE A 365 35.43 -3.17 -11.35
N SER A 366 36.17 -4.17 -11.83
CA SER A 366 35.76 -5.00 -12.98
C SER A 366 34.63 -5.94 -12.56
N GLY A 367 33.50 -5.94 -13.27
CA GLY A 367 32.35 -6.79 -12.96
C GLY A 367 31.31 -6.78 -14.07
N THR A 368 30.26 -7.58 -13.91
CA THR A 368 29.09 -7.51 -14.77
C THR A 368 28.27 -6.29 -14.35
N GLU A 369 27.68 -5.59 -15.31
CA GLU A 369 26.86 -4.41 -15.07
C GLU A 369 25.46 -4.61 -15.64
N ILE A 370 24.44 -4.16 -14.91
CA ILE A 370 23.08 -3.98 -15.42
C ILE A 370 22.71 -2.52 -15.24
N CYS A 371 22.33 -1.87 -16.34
CA CYS A 371 21.83 -0.51 -16.36
C CYS A 371 20.37 -0.48 -16.84
N GLY A 372 19.52 0.27 -16.14
CA GLY A 372 18.15 0.48 -16.58
C GLY A 372 17.34 1.39 -15.66
N THR A 373 16.10 1.64 -16.06
CA THR A 373 15.11 2.36 -15.24
C THR A 373 14.30 1.42 -14.35
N HIS A 374 14.33 0.11 -14.63
CA HIS A 374 13.48 -0.88 -13.98
C HIS A 374 13.86 -1.11 -12.51
N MET A 375 12.90 -0.96 -11.62
CA MET A 375 13.07 -1.12 -10.18
C MET A 375 12.51 -2.48 -9.78
N LEU A 376 13.38 -3.45 -9.53
CA LEU A 376 12.99 -4.85 -9.35
C LEU A 376 12.81 -5.20 -7.88
N HIS A 377 11.77 -5.99 -7.58
CA HIS A 377 11.53 -6.58 -6.28
C HIS A 377 11.43 -8.10 -6.40
N ALA A 378 12.00 -8.80 -5.43
CA ALA A 378 12.01 -10.26 -5.38
C ALA A 378 10.74 -10.82 -4.71
N ASP A 379 10.56 -12.13 -4.84
CA ASP A 379 9.53 -12.87 -4.13
C ASP A 379 9.78 -12.88 -2.60
N HIS A 380 8.81 -13.37 -1.82
CA HIS A 380 8.94 -13.36 -0.36
C HIS A 380 10.22 -14.11 0.11
N ALA A 381 10.65 -15.16 -0.59
CA ALA A 381 11.86 -15.92 -0.30
C ALA A 381 13.14 -15.19 -0.72
N GLY A 382 13.05 -14.24 -1.65
CA GLY A 382 14.20 -13.49 -2.20
C GLY A 382 15.04 -14.34 -3.13
N THR A 383 14.43 -15.31 -3.77
CA THR A 383 15.09 -16.28 -4.64
C THR A 383 14.68 -16.13 -6.11
N LYS A 384 13.58 -15.42 -6.37
CA LYS A 384 13.10 -15.16 -7.73
C LYS A 384 12.67 -13.69 -7.87
N PRO A 385 12.87 -13.06 -9.04
CA PRO A 385 12.23 -11.80 -9.38
C PRO A 385 10.71 -11.95 -9.38
N PHE A 386 10.01 -11.02 -8.73
CA PHE A 386 8.56 -11.07 -8.56
C PHE A 386 7.84 -10.01 -9.39
N TRP A 387 8.22 -8.74 -9.24
CA TRP A 387 7.68 -7.64 -10.03
C TRP A 387 8.72 -6.53 -10.16
N PHE A 388 8.56 -5.67 -11.16
CA PHE A 388 9.35 -4.45 -11.27
C PHE A 388 8.50 -3.26 -11.71
N ASN A 389 8.90 -2.06 -11.30
CA ASN A 389 8.36 -0.80 -11.81
C ASN A 389 9.19 -0.30 -13.00
N GLY A 390 8.61 0.49 -13.91
CA GLY A 390 9.32 1.15 -15.02
C GLY A 390 8.81 0.83 -16.42
N GLY A 391 7.78 -0.01 -16.54
CA GLY A 391 7.15 -0.41 -17.80
C GLY A 391 7.93 -1.47 -18.58
N ILE A 392 7.35 -1.97 -19.67
CA ILE A 392 7.97 -3.02 -20.52
C ILE A 392 8.98 -2.45 -21.54
N TYR A 393 8.95 -1.14 -21.76
CA TYR A 393 9.85 -0.44 -22.67
C TYR A 393 11.24 -0.27 -22.06
N HIS A 394 12.25 -0.05 -22.90
CA HIS A 394 13.58 0.31 -22.40
C HIS A 394 13.51 1.56 -21.51
N HIS A 395 12.65 2.50 -21.87
CA HIS A 395 12.26 3.64 -21.04
C HIS A 395 10.78 3.98 -21.32
N LYS A 396 9.94 4.04 -20.28
CA LYS A 396 8.49 4.22 -20.44
C LYS A 396 8.08 5.48 -21.20
N ASP A 397 8.83 6.57 -21.05
CA ASP A 397 8.55 7.84 -21.75
C ASP A 397 9.14 7.92 -23.17
N MET A 398 9.89 6.90 -23.62
CA MET A 398 10.59 6.88 -24.92
C MET A 398 10.31 5.56 -25.67
N ARG A 399 9.06 5.37 -26.10
CA ARG A 399 8.58 4.16 -26.81
C ARG A 399 9.42 3.83 -28.05
N GLU A 400 10.01 4.82 -28.70
CA GLU A 400 10.89 4.69 -29.87
C GLU A 400 12.19 3.93 -29.61
N LEU A 401 12.63 3.86 -28.34
CA LEU A 401 13.78 3.02 -27.94
C LEU A 401 13.45 1.52 -27.93
N GLY A 402 12.18 1.17 -28.11
CA GLY A 402 11.72 -0.20 -28.15
C GLY A 402 11.56 -0.84 -26.76
N TYR A 403 11.38 -2.16 -26.76
CA TYR A 403 11.19 -2.94 -25.54
C TYR A 403 12.50 -3.18 -24.79
N ALA A 404 12.42 -3.32 -23.47
CA ALA A 404 13.59 -3.63 -22.66
C ALA A 404 14.14 -5.03 -22.95
N GLU A 405 15.47 -5.16 -23.02
CA GLU A 405 16.15 -6.46 -23.03
C GLU A 405 16.32 -6.95 -21.59
N LEU A 406 15.43 -7.85 -21.14
CA LEU A 406 15.42 -8.39 -19.78
C LEU A 406 15.99 -9.81 -19.79
N THR A 407 17.26 -9.97 -19.38
CA THR A 407 17.96 -11.27 -19.43
C THR A 407 18.62 -11.64 -18.11
N HIS A 408 18.96 -10.65 -17.30
CA HIS A 408 19.63 -10.80 -16.02
C HIS A 408 18.95 -9.90 -15.00
N TRP A 409 19.17 -10.23 -13.74
CA TRP A 409 18.68 -9.45 -12.62
C TRP A 409 19.71 -9.41 -11.51
N TRP A 410 19.58 -8.39 -10.68
CA TRP A 410 20.35 -8.24 -9.46
C TRP A 410 19.36 -8.01 -8.33
N ARG A 411 19.46 -8.85 -7.30
CA ARG A 411 18.61 -8.76 -6.12
C ARG A 411 19.16 -7.70 -5.18
N GLY A 412 18.32 -6.78 -4.74
CA GLY A 412 18.69 -5.85 -3.70
C GLY A 412 19.04 -6.52 -2.38
N HIS A 413 20.02 -5.93 -1.70
CA HIS A 413 20.53 -6.41 -0.41
C HIS A 413 19.66 -5.88 0.72
N ARG A 414 19.69 -6.61 1.84
CA ARG A 414 19.25 -6.05 3.14
C ARG A 414 20.27 -5.02 3.64
N SER A 415 19.86 -4.15 4.55
CA SER A 415 20.75 -3.14 5.15
C SER A 415 22.00 -3.74 5.79
N ASN A 416 21.89 -4.92 6.42
CA ASN A 416 23.01 -5.64 7.02
C ASN A 416 23.83 -6.52 6.03
N GLU A 417 23.41 -6.61 4.77
CA GLU A 417 24.07 -7.41 3.72
C GLU A 417 24.91 -6.56 2.76
N ARG A 418 24.86 -5.23 2.85
CA ARG A 418 25.51 -4.31 1.90
C ARG A 418 27.02 -4.59 1.83
N LYS A 419 27.48 -5.14 0.70
CA LYS A 419 28.89 -5.46 0.45
C LYS A 419 29.61 -4.27 -0.18
N PRO A 420 30.94 -4.11 0.03
CA PRO A 420 31.74 -3.13 -0.71
C PRO A 420 31.91 -3.48 -2.21
N ASP A 421 31.48 -4.66 -2.65
CA ASP A 421 31.70 -5.17 -4.01
C ASP A 421 30.62 -4.78 -5.04
N SER A 422 29.51 -4.19 -4.59
CA SER A 422 28.43 -3.71 -5.46
C SER A 422 28.46 -2.19 -5.52
N HIS A 423 28.57 -1.63 -6.72
CA HIS A 423 28.65 -0.18 -6.92
C HIS A 423 27.44 0.32 -7.71
N TRP A 424 26.76 1.33 -7.18
CA TRP A 424 25.64 2.00 -7.84
C TRP A 424 26.10 3.28 -8.52
N LYS A 425 25.68 3.48 -9.77
CA LYS A 425 25.78 4.75 -10.49
C LYS A 425 24.40 5.17 -10.94
N GLN A 426 24.14 6.48 -10.90
CA GLN A 426 22.89 7.06 -11.36
C GLN A 426 23.14 8.19 -12.38
N PRO A 427 23.45 7.86 -13.65
CA PRO A 427 23.43 8.84 -14.72
C PRO A 427 21.98 9.24 -15.06
N GLY A 428 21.53 10.37 -14.52
CA GLY A 428 20.17 10.86 -14.73
C GLY A 428 19.11 9.97 -14.07
N ASN A 429 18.23 9.36 -14.88
CA ASN A 429 17.18 8.45 -14.40
C ASN A 429 17.52 6.96 -14.62
N ILE A 430 18.72 6.65 -15.11
CA ILE A 430 19.20 5.28 -15.28
C ILE A 430 19.98 4.88 -14.04
N PHE A 431 19.72 3.68 -13.52
CA PHE A 431 20.43 3.10 -12.40
C PHE A 431 21.25 1.93 -12.89
N CYS A 432 22.56 2.01 -12.65
CA CYS A 432 23.52 0.99 -13.01
C CYS A 432 24.06 0.34 -11.74
N VAL A 433 24.02 -0.99 -11.68
CA VAL A 433 24.72 -1.76 -10.66
C VAL A 433 25.83 -2.55 -11.33
N THR A 434 27.06 -2.36 -10.86
CA THR A 434 28.18 -3.24 -11.18
C THR A 434 28.39 -4.19 -10.01
N ASP A 435 28.34 -5.50 -10.27
CA ASP A 435 28.55 -6.54 -9.26
C ASP A 435 29.38 -7.69 -9.85
N ARG A 436 30.23 -8.30 -9.02
CA ARG A 436 31.11 -9.41 -9.43
C ARG A 436 30.48 -10.78 -9.27
N ARG A 437 29.43 -10.91 -8.46
CA ARG A 437 28.94 -12.21 -7.96
C ARG A 437 27.42 -12.33 -7.95
N ASP A 438 26.70 -11.24 -7.70
CA ASP A 438 25.28 -11.31 -7.37
C ASP A 438 24.36 -10.92 -8.55
N ILE A 439 24.91 -10.71 -9.76
CA ILE A 439 24.12 -10.61 -11.00
C ILE A 439 23.85 -12.01 -11.54
N GLU A 440 22.58 -12.35 -11.66
CA GLU A 440 22.11 -13.68 -12.06
C GLU A 440 21.39 -13.62 -13.40
N ALA A 441 21.63 -14.64 -14.25
CA ALA A 441 20.82 -14.84 -15.44
C ALA A 441 19.42 -15.30 -15.04
N LEU A 442 18.42 -14.84 -15.77
CA LEU A 442 17.05 -15.35 -15.63
C LEU A 442 17.00 -16.81 -16.07
N SER A 443 16.25 -17.62 -15.32
CA SER A 443 15.99 -19.00 -15.69
C SER A 443 15.15 -19.10 -16.97
N SER A 444 15.16 -20.27 -17.62
CA SER A 444 14.36 -20.50 -18.82
C SER A 444 12.87 -20.22 -18.60
N GLU A 445 12.32 -20.61 -17.45
CA GLU A 445 10.92 -20.33 -17.07
C GLU A 445 10.64 -18.82 -17.01
N GLN A 446 11.55 -18.03 -16.44
CA GLN A 446 11.41 -16.57 -16.36
C GLN A 446 11.56 -15.89 -17.72
N LEU A 447 12.44 -16.40 -18.57
CA LEU A 447 12.59 -15.92 -19.94
C LEU A 447 11.34 -16.20 -20.78
N ASP A 448 10.68 -17.35 -20.58
CA ASP A 448 9.41 -17.67 -21.23
C ASP A 448 8.29 -16.72 -20.79
N VAL A 449 8.23 -16.38 -19.49
CA VAL A 449 7.30 -15.36 -18.98
C VAL A 449 7.56 -14.01 -19.64
N ILE A 450 8.82 -13.56 -19.71
CA ILE A 450 9.17 -12.29 -20.36
C ILE A 450 8.80 -12.30 -21.84
N ALA A 451 9.02 -13.40 -22.55
CA ALA A 451 8.61 -13.53 -23.95
C ALA A 451 7.09 -13.39 -24.10
N GLY A 452 6.31 -13.99 -23.21
CA GLY A 452 4.85 -13.85 -23.18
C GLY A 452 4.39 -12.42 -22.87
N LEU A 453 5.05 -11.73 -21.93
CA LEU A 453 4.80 -10.32 -21.62
C LEU A 453 5.08 -9.43 -22.82
N LEU A 454 6.21 -9.61 -23.50
CA LEU A 454 6.59 -8.87 -24.70
C LEU A 454 5.63 -9.13 -25.87
N GLN A 455 5.17 -10.37 -26.04
CA GLN A 455 4.15 -10.70 -27.03
C GLN A 455 2.84 -9.96 -26.73
N SER A 456 2.37 -10.00 -25.49
CA SER A 456 1.16 -9.31 -25.05
C SER A 456 1.26 -7.80 -25.25
N ALA A 457 2.39 -7.19 -24.88
CA ALA A 457 2.65 -5.77 -25.10
C ALA A 457 2.60 -5.38 -26.59
N ARG A 458 3.23 -6.19 -27.47
CA ARG A 458 3.16 -5.97 -28.94
C ARG A 458 1.76 -6.08 -29.51
N GLU A 459 0.89 -6.92 -28.92
CA GLU A 459 -0.53 -6.99 -29.32
C GLU A 459 -1.29 -5.75 -28.90
N ILE A 460 -1.08 -5.28 -27.67
CA ILE A 460 -1.69 -4.04 -27.16
C ILE A 460 -1.26 -2.84 -28.00
N ASP A 461 0.04 -2.71 -28.27
CA ASP A 461 0.59 -1.61 -29.05
C ASP A 461 0.00 -1.57 -30.47
N ARG A 462 -0.17 -2.73 -31.11
CA ARG A 462 -0.84 -2.81 -32.42
C ARG A 462 -2.29 -2.34 -32.35
N LYS A 463 -3.03 -2.68 -31.29
CA LYS A 463 -4.41 -2.18 -31.09
C LYS A 463 -4.43 -0.67 -30.85
N LEU A 464 -3.52 -0.16 -30.01
CA LEU A 464 -3.40 1.27 -29.73
C LEU A 464 -3.10 2.06 -31.01
N ASP A 465 -2.17 1.57 -31.84
CA ASP A 465 -1.81 2.22 -33.10
C ASP A 465 -2.94 2.17 -34.15
N GLN A 466 -3.87 1.22 -34.05
CA GLN A 466 -5.08 1.15 -34.90
C GLN A 466 -6.21 2.07 -34.42
N SER A 467 -6.21 2.43 -33.13
CA SER A 467 -7.22 3.29 -32.51
C SER A 467 -6.89 4.79 -32.58
N ARG A 468 -5.66 5.12 -32.95
CA ARG A 468 -5.16 6.48 -33.21
C ARG A 468 -5.36 6.85 -34.66
#